data_AF-A0A126QPK9-F1
#
_entry.id   AF-A0A126QPK9-F1
#
_cell.length_a   1.000
_cell.length_b   1.000
_cell.length_c   1.000
_cell.angle_alpha   90.00
_cell.angle_beta   90.00
_cell.angle_gamma   90.00
#
_symmetry.space_group_name_H-M   'P 1'
#
loop_
_entity.id
_entity.type
_entity.pdbx_description
1 polymer ?
#
loop_
_entity_poly.entity_id
_entity_poly.type
_entity_poly.pdbx_seq_one_letter_code
_entity_poly.pdbx_strand_id
1 'polypeptide(L)'
;MDEKITQELKLAFACDLYETVKAARKNREESVFRHTMAEENGQMVFVGMFPKKEILAFPDLTEEFKAKLSTFNLLGVVTDGKSGLDMFHVGGANKPFTTLASAQEVARCLADEPLLAFLELYFRVKGVMLDFRVMTYEEFLKAVESEVFKNTSFGQMSDAQDLLAKFRN
;
A
#
# COMPACT_ATOMS: atom_id res chain seq x y z
N MET A 1 0.89 -19.54 1.45
CA MET A 1 0.52 -18.24 2.07
C MET A 1 -0.94 -18.31 2.48
N ASP A 2 -1.26 -17.91 3.71
CA ASP A 2 -2.63 -17.88 4.21
C ASP A 2 -3.42 -16.74 3.53
N GLU A 3 -4.54 -17.09 2.89
CA GLU A 3 -5.41 -16.11 2.21
C GLU A 3 -5.91 -15.02 3.17
N LYS A 4 -6.08 -15.33 4.46
CA LYS A 4 -6.52 -14.36 5.47
C LYS A 4 -5.48 -13.26 5.69
N ILE A 5 -4.20 -13.63 5.78
CA ILE A 5 -3.10 -12.65 5.92
C ILE A 5 -3.10 -11.69 4.72
N THR A 6 -3.27 -12.24 3.52
CA THR A 6 -3.30 -11.44 2.29
C THR A 6 -4.48 -10.46 2.29
N GLN A 7 -5.68 -10.93 2.65
CA GLN A 7 -6.87 -10.10 2.72
C GLN A 7 -6.75 -9.00 3.77
N GLU A 8 -6.19 -9.32 4.94
CA GLU A 8 -6.01 -8.34 6.01
C GLU A 8 -4.98 -7.28 5.68
N LEU A 9 -3.80 -7.68 5.16
CA LEU A 9 -2.78 -6.73 4.70
C LEU A 9 -3.33 -5.82 3.61
N LYS A 10 -4.03 -6.40 2.63
CA LYS A 10 -4.65 -5.67 1.53
C LYS A 10 -5.71 -4.68 2.01
N LEU A 11 -6.54 -5.07 2.98
CA LEU A 11 -7.55 -4.20 3.58
C LEU A 11 -6.91 -3.10 4.43
N ALA A 12 -5.92 -3.42 5.27
CA ALA A 12 -5.22 -2.47 6.11
C ALA A 12 -4.53 -1.39 5.27
N PHE A 13 -3.79 -1.81 4.23
CA PHE A 13 -3.19 -0.91 3.27
C PHE A 13 -4.25 -0.08 2.52
N ALA A 14 -5.36 -0.68 2.12
CA ALA A 14 -6.44 0.05 1.44
C ALA A 14 -7.11 1.09 2.35
N CYS A 15 -7.23 0.84 3.65
CA CYS A 15 -7.74 1.81 4.62
C CYS A 15 -6.85 3.04 4.70
N ASP A 16 -5.53 2.84 4.83
CA ASP A 16 -4.57 3.94 4.89
C ASP A 16 -4.52 4.74 3.58
N LEU A 17 -4.44 4.03 2.44
CA LEU A 17 -4.48 4.66 1.12
C LEU A 17 -5.78 5.44 0.90
N TYR A 18 -6.91 4.95 1.41
CA TYR A 18 -8.20 5.60 1.26
C TYR A 18 -8.27 6.96 1.97
N GLU A 19 -7.56 7.15 3.08
CA GLU A 19 -7.44 8.48 3.71
C GLU A 19 -6.80 9.50 2.75
N THR A 20 -5.77 9.07 2.02
CA THR A 20 -5.12 9.91 1.01
C THR A 20 -6.04 10.15 -0.19
N VAL A 21 -6.78 9.14 -0.64
CA VAL A 21 -7.81 9.29 -1.69
C VAL A 21 -8.87 10.32 -1.29
N LYS A 22 -9.37 10.25 -0.05
CA LYS A 22 -10.36 11.22 0.47
C LYS A 22 -9.79 12.63 0.53
N ALA A 23 -8.52 12.80 0.93
CA ALA A 23 -7.86 14.09 0.93
C ALA A 23 -7.75 14.64 -0.51
N ALA A 24 -7.31 13.81 -1.46
CA ALA A 24 -7.16 14.19 -2.87
C ALA A 24 -8.47 14.59 -3.54
N ARG A 25 -9.64 14.08 -3.10
CA ARG A 25 -10.96 14.54 -3.62
C ARG A 25 -11.19 16.03 -3.48
N LYS A 26 -10.57 16.68 -2.49
CA LYS A 26 -10.69 18.13 -2.28
C LYS A 26 -9.92 18.92 -3.34
N ASN A 27 -8.93 18.30 -3.99
CA ASN A 27 -8.09 18.88 -5.03
C ASN A 27 -8.52 18.36 -6.40
N ARG A 28 -9.66 18.87 -6.90
CA ARG A 28 -10.33 18.37 -8.12
C ARG A 28 -9.47 18.40 -9.40
N GLU A 29 -8.37 19.16 -9.41
CA GLU A 29 -7.50 19.33 -10.57
C GLU A 29 -6.29 18.38 -10.55
N GLU A 30 -6.00 17.71 -9.43
CA GLU A 30 -4.87 16.80 -9.33
C GLU A 30 -5.24 15.40 -9.84
N SER A 31 -4.67 15.03 -10.98
CA SER A 31 -4.81 13.69 -11.55
C SER A 31 -3.74 12.70 -11.08
N VAL A 32 -2.73 13.23 -10.38
CA VAL A 32 -1.60 12.49 -9.80
C VAL A 32 -1.47 12.89 -8.35
N PHE A 33 -1.36 11.91 -7.46
CA PHE A 33 -1.11 12.16 -6.06
C PHE A 33 -0.32 11.02 -5.43
N ARG A 34 0.34 11.33 -4.32
CA ARG A 34 1.29 10.43 -3.64
C ARG A 34 0.81 10.14 -2.23
N HIS A 35 0.80 8.86 -1.89
CA HIS A 35 0.64 8.37 -0.53
C HIS A 35 2.02 7.93 -0.01
N THR A 36 2.64 8.73 0.85
CA THR A 36 3.93 8.38 1.47
C THR A 36 3.70 7.48 2.68
N MET A 37 4.35 6.32 2.69
CA MET A 37 4.25 5.34 3.78
C MET A 37 5.44 5.40 4.74
N ALA A 38 6.65 5.63 4.22
CA ALA A 38 7.86 5.79 5.03
C ALA A 38 8.87 6.73 4.38
N GLU A 39 9.60 7.43 5.23
CA GLU A 39 10.82 8.18 4.89
C GLU A 39 11.81 7.99 6.04
N GLU A 40 12.81 7.13 5.84
CA GLU A 40 13.75 6.68 6.88
C GLU A 40 15.17 6.62 6.30
N ASN A 41 16.15 7.26 6.93
CA ASN A 41 17.55 7.20 6.53
C ASN A 41 17.81 7.54 5.03
N GLY A 42 16.99 8.40 4.43
CA GLY A 42 17.05 8.75 3.00
C GLY A 42 16.37 7.76 2.06
N GLN A 43 15.87 6.64 2.58
CA GLN A 43 14.98 5.73 1.85
C GLN A 43 13.56 6.27 1.88
N MET A 44 12.85 6.18 0.76
CA MET A 44 11.44 6.55 0.67
C MET A 44 10.62 5.39 0.16
N VAL A 45 9.46 5.20 0.79
CA VAL A 45 8.44 4.24 0.37
C VAL A 45 7.13 4.97 0.17
N PHE A 46 6.61 4.94 -1.04
CA PHE A 46 5.35 5.61 -1.35
C PHE A 46 4.58 4.88 -2.45
N VAL A 47 3.30 5.21 -2.55
CA VAL A 47 2.44 4.79 -3.64
C VAL A 47 2.00 6.01 -4.41
N GLY A 48 2.34 6.05 -5.70
CA GLY A 48 1.91 7.10 -6.61
C GLY A 48 0.70 6.66 -7.42
N MET A 49 -0.27 7.54 -7.55
CA MET A 49 -1.44 7.35 -8.41
C MET A 49 -1.22 8.07 -9.73
N PHE A 50 -1.26 7.32 -10.84
CA PHE A 50 -0.96 7.86 -12.16
C PHE A 50 -2.00 7.43 -13.20
N PRO A 51 -2.43 8.35 -14.09
CA PRO A 51 -3.12 7.97 -15.32
C PRO A 51 -2.20 7.14 -16.22
N LYS A 52 -2.76 6.17 -16.96
CA LYS A 52 -2.02 5.33 -17.93
C LYS A 52 -1.15 6.15 -18.88
N LYS A 53 -1.70 7.25 -19.39
CA LYS A 53 -1.02 8.16 -20.32
C LYS A 53 0.32 8.69 -19.79
N GLU A 54 0.43 8.89 -18.47
CA GLU A 54 1.66 9.41 -17.86
C GLU A 54 2.68 8.30 -17.67
N ILE A 55 2.24 7.12 -17.25
CA ILE A 55 3.10 5.95 -17.13
C ILE A 55 3.68 5.59 -18.50
N LEU A 56 2.88 5.62 -19.56
CA LEU A 56 3.35 5.33 -20.91
C LEU A 56 4.44 6.28 -21.44
N ALA A 57 4.64 7.44 -20.79
CA ALA A 57 5.74 8.34 -21.10
C ALA A 57 7.07 7.94 -20.43
N PHE A 58 7.06 6.94 -19.53
CA PHE A 58 8.28 6.46 -18.89
C PHE A 58 9.14 5.68 -19.91
N PRO A 59 10.47 5.87 -19.90
CA PRO A 59 11.37 5.13 -20.77
C PRO A 59 11.39 3.63 -20.41
N ASP A 60 11.75 2.80 -21.38
CA ASP A 60 12.10 1.38 -21.18
C ASP A 60 11.03 0.49 -20.51
N LEU A 61 9.74 0.87 -20.61
CA LEU A 61 8.65 0.01 -20.16
C LEU A 61 8.49 -1.23 -21.04
N THR A 62 8.47 -2.40 -20.40
CA THR A 62 8.22 -3.68 -21.07
C THR A 62 6.75 -3.78 -21.55
N GLU A 63 6.52 -4.52 -22.63
CA GLU A 63 5.15 -4.76 -23.13
C GLU A 63 4.29 -5.53 -22.12
N GLU A 64 4.90 -6.44 -21.36
CA GLU A 64 4.21 -7.15 -20.27
C GLU A 64 3.71 -6.18 -19.20
N PHE A 65 4.50 -5.18 -18.83
CA PHE A 65 4.09 -4.17 -17.86
C PHE A 65 2.96 -3.29 -18.42
N LYS A 66 3.09 -2.82 -19.67
CA LYS A 66 2.06 -2.00 -20.34
C LYS A 66 0.72 -2.72 -20.45
N ALA A 67 0.73 -4.04 -20.66
CA ALA A 67 -0.47 -4.86 -20.74
C ALA A 67 -1.26 -4.91 -19.43
N LYS A 68 -0.60 -4.75 -18.27
CA LYS A 68 -1.23 -4.75 -16.94
C LYS A 68 -1.88 -3.40 -16.58
N LEU A 69 -1.57 -2.33 -17.31
CA LEU A 69 -2.03 -0.98 -16.98
C LEU A 69 -3.52 -0.75 -17.30
N SER A 70 -4.26 -0.37 -16.26
CA SER A 70 -5.62 0.19 -16.30
C SER A 70 -5.61 1.69 -16.64
N THR A 71 -6.76 2.35 -16.75
CA THR A 71 -6.82 3.81 -17.02
C THR A 71 -6.12 4.63 -15.92
N PHE A 72 -6.30 4.26 -14.65
CA PHE A 72 -5.62 4.82 -13.48
C PHE A 72 -4.91 3.70 -12.76
N ASN A 73 -3.67 3.91 -12.34
CA ASN A 73 -2.84 2.87 -11.73
C ASN A 73 -2.19 3.37 -10.45
N LEU A 74 -1.91 2.42 -9.57
CA LEU A 74 -1.12 2.59 -8.37
C LEU A 74 0.25 1.99 -8.62
N LEU A 75 1.28 2.81 -8.47
CA LEU A 75 2.67 2.39 -8.54
C LEU A 75 3.28 2.50 -7.14
N GLY A 76 3.58 1.36 -6.52
CA GLY A 76 4.39 1.31 -5.32
C GLY A 76 5.85 1.55 -5.68
N VAL A 77 6.51 2.45 -4.97
CA VAL A 77 7.91 2.84 -5.21
C VAL A 77 8.68 2.72 -3.91
N VAL A 78 9.81 2.04 -3.98
CA VAL A 78 10.82 1.98 -2.91
C VAL A 78 12.11 2.52 -3.50
N THR A 79 12.67 3.54 -2.88
CA THR A 79 13.94 4.12 -3.33
C THR A 79 14.90 4.32 -2.18
N ASP A 80 16.20 4.17 -2.46
CA ASP A 80 17.30 4.48 -1.54
C ASP A 80 17.71 5.96 -1.53
N GLY A 81 17.02 6.79 -2.33
CA GLY A 81 17.31 8.23 -2.48
C GLY A 81 18.58 8.54 -3.27
N LYS A 82 19.24 7.53 -3.86
CA LYS A 82 20.50 7.68 -4.60
C LYS A 82 20.42 7.11 -6.01
N SER A 83 20.19 5.81 -6.14
CA SER A 83 20.32 5.06 -7.39
C SER A 83 19.33 3.91 -7.52
N GLY A 84 18.93 3.30 -6.41
CA GLY A 84 17.96 2.22 -6.38
C GLY A 84 16.53 2.75 -6.43
N LEU A 85 15.74 2.24 -7.38
CA LEU A 85 14.31 2.47 -7.48
C LEU A 85 13.63 1.16 -7.88
N ASP A 86 12.94 0.54 -6.92
CA ASP A 86 12.06 -0.59 -7.18
C ASP A 86 10.64 -0.06 -7.38
N MET A 87 9.99 -0.49 -8.46
CA MET A 87 8.64 -0.07 -8.83
C MET A 87 7.71 -1.26 -9.03
N PHE A 88 6.53 -1.19 -8.42
CA PHE A 88 5.54 -2.27 -8.37
C PHE A 88 4.20 -1.76 -8.90
N HIS A 89 3.57 -2.49 -9.82
CA HIS A 89 2.17 -2.23 -10.18
C HIS A 89 1.26 -2.82 -9.10
N VAL A 90 0.97 -2.04 -8.06
CA VAL A 90 0.24 -2.51 -6.87
C VAL A 90 -1.28 -2.50 -7.07
N GLY A 91 -1.78 -1.91 -8.15
CA GLY A 91 -3.20 -1.94 -8.48
C GLY A 91 -3.60 -1.03 -9.64
N GLY A 92 -4.86 -1.13 -10.05
CA GLY A 92 -5.41 -0.32 -11.13
C GLY A 92 -6.93 -0.29 -11.16
N ALA A 93 -7.47 0.77 -11.74
CA ALA A 93 -8.90 0.97 -11.94
C ALA A 93 -9.17 1.73 -13.24
N ASN A 94 -10.34 1.47 -13.85
CA ASN A 94 -10.76 2.20 -15.06
C ASN A 94 -11.47 3.53 -14.74
N LYS A 95 -11.69 3.83 -13.45
CA LYS A 95 -12.21 5.11 -12.93
C LYS A 95 -11.17 5.73 -12.00
N PRO A 96 -11.16 7.07 -11.82
CA PRO A 96 -10.23 7.70 -10.89
C PRO A 96 -10.41 7.16 -9.47
N PHE A 97 -9.32 6.94 -8.74
CA PHE A 97 -9.38 6.45 -7.35
C PHE A 97 -10.18 7.38 -6.43
N THR A 98 -10.18 8.69 -6.70
CA THR A 98 -11.00 9.70 -6.00
C THR A 98 -12.50 9.44 -6.08
N THR A 99 -12.97 8.61 -7.02
CA THR A 99 -14.39 8.23 -7.15
C THR A 99 -14.80 7.03 -6.29
N LEU A 100 -13.86 6.25 -5.77
CA LEU A 100 -14.14 5.05 -4.97
C LEU A 100 -14.66 5.43 -3.59
N ALA A 101 -15.78 4.87 -3.12
CA ALA A 101 -16.49 5.34 -1.92
C ALA A 101 -16.03 4.72 -0.59
N SER A 102 -15.15 3.72 -0.63
CA SER A 102 -14.74 2.96 0.55
C SER A 102 -13.36 2.33 0.40
N ALA A 103 -12.72 1.99 1.52
CA ALA A 103 -11.48 1.22 1.54
C ALA A 103 -11.66 -0.18 0.91
N GLN A 104 -12.84 -0.78 1.03
CA GLN A 104 -13.16 -2.07 0.40
C GLN A 104 -13.15 -1.97 -1.12
N GLU A 105 -13.61 -0.85 -1.69
CA GLU A 105 -13.51 -0.61 -3.13
C GLU A 105 -12.05 -0.42 -3.57
N VAL A 106 -11.24 0.31 -2.78
CA VAL A 106 -9.79 0.44 -3.02
C VAL A 106 -9.12 -0.93 -2.99
N ALA A 107 -9.42 -1.76 -2.00
CA ALA A 107 -8.85 -3.10 -1.85
C ALA A 107 -9.11 -3.96 -3.10
N ARG A 108 -10.32 -3.93 -3.67
CA ARG A 108 -10.65 -4.68 -4.89
C ARG A 108 -9.82 -4.29 -6.11
N CYS A 109 -9.23 -3.10 -6.12
CA CYS A 109 -8.37 -2.61 -7.20
C CYS A 109 -6.89 -3.01 -7.04
N LEU A 110 -6.49 -3.57 -5.89
CA LEU A 110 -5.09 -3.93 -5.64
C LEU A 110 -4.75 -5.32 -6.19
N ALA A 111 -3.54 -5.45 -6.71
CA ALA A 111 -2.97 -6.71 -7.17
C ALA A 111 -2.32 -7.44 -5.98
N ASP A 112 -2.60 -8.73 -5.81
CA ASP A 112 -2.18 -9.47 -4.61
C ASP A 112 -0.66 -9.62 -4.51
N GLU A 113 -0.03 -10.33 -5.45
CA GLU A 113 1.41 -10.61 -5.39
C GLU A 113 2.28 -9.33 -5.45
N PRO A 114 2.02 -8.35 -6.35
CA PRO A 114 2.81 -7.13 -6.40
C PRO A 114 2.68 -6.28 -5.13
N LEU A 115 1.48 -6.22 -4.53
CA LEU A 115 1.26 -5.51 -3.28
C LEU A 115 2.06 -6.14 -2.14
N LEU A 116 2.05 -7.46 -2.03
CA LEU A 116 2.76 -8.16 -0.96
C LEU A 116 4.27 -7.98 -1.08
N ALA A 117 4.83 -8.10 -2.29
CA ALA A 117 6.25 -7.83 -2.53
C ALA A 117 6.63 -6.39 -2.16
N PHE A 118 5.78 -5.42 -2.52
CA PHE A 118 5.95 -4.03 -2.13
C PHE A 118 5.90 -3.83 -0.60
N LEU A 119 4.92 -4.43 0.08
CA LEU A 119 4.77 -4.35 1.54
C LEU A 119 5.94 -5.02 2.28
N GLU A 120 6.49 -6.12 1.77
CA GLU A 120 7.68 -6.76 2.33
C GLU A 120 8.88 -5.78 2.36
N LEU A 121 9.09 -5.03 1.27
CA LEU A 121 10.14 -4.01 1.21
C LEU A 121 9.84 -2.84 2.14
N TYR A 122 8.58 -2.39 2.21
CA TYR A 122 8.16 -1.37 3.17
C TYR A 122 8.52 -1.75 4.61
N PHE A 123 8.14 -2.96 5.05
CA PHE A 123 8.43 -3.44 6.39
C PHE A 123 9.93 -3.58 6.63
N ARG A 124 10.69 -4.03 5.63
CA ARG A 124 12.15 -4.08 5.70
C ARG A 124 12.78 -2.71 5.93
N VAL A 125 12.30 -1.67 5.26
CA VAL A 125 12.75 -0.27 5.49
C VAL A 125 12.43 0.19 6.91
N LYS A 126 11.28 -0.22 7.47
CA LYS A 126 10.92 0.02 8.87
C LYS A 126 11.68 -0.85 9.88
N GLY A 127 12.62 -1.68 9.44
CA GLY A 127 13.39 -2.59 10.29
C GLY A 127 12.61 -3.81 10.77
N VAL A 128 11.44 -4.09 10.20
CA VAL A 128 10.61 -5.24 10.54
C VAL A 128 10.88 -6.36 9.54
N MET A 129 11.35 -7.51 10.02
CA MET A 129 11.53 -8.71 9.21
C MET A 129 10.28 -9.59 9.24
N LEU A 130 9.40 -9.42 8.25
CA LEU A 130 8.24 -10.28 8.03
C LEU A 130 8.43 -11.05 6.70
N ASP A 131 8.39 -12.38 6.73
CA ASP A 131 8.24 -13.18 5.51
C ASP A 131 6.81 -13.74 5.43
N PHE A 132 5.94 -13.01 4.73
CA PHE A 132 4.52 -13.35 4.59
C PHE A 132 4.26 -14.68 3.87
N ARG A 133 5.26 -15.24 3.19
CA ARG A 133 5.07 -16.47 2.39
C ARG A 133 5.02 -17.72 3.25
N VAL A 134 5.73 -17.69 4.38
CA VAL A 134 5.90 -18.83 5.30
C VAL A 134 5.25 -18.62 6.67
N MET A 135 4.79 -17.40 6.95
CA MET A 135 4.18 -17.04 8.23
C MET A 135 2.73 -17.53 8.35
N THR A 136 2.37 -18.01 9.54
CA THR A 136 0.98 -18.32 9.91
C THR A 136 0.24 -17.06 10.37
N TYR A 137 -1.08 -17.11 10.36
CA TYR A 137 -1.91 -15.97 10.76
C TYR A 137 -1.68 -15.53 12.21
N GLU A 138 -1.44 -16.46 13.13
CA GLU A 138 -1.14 -16.14 14.53
C GLU A 138 0.23 -15.46 14.70
N GLU A 139 1.23 -15.90 13.94
CA GLU A 139 2.56 -15.27 13.93
C GLU A 139 2.50 -13.86 13.37
N PHE A 140 1.67 -13.65 12.34
CA PHE A 140 1.40 -12.34 11.77
C PHE A 140 0.80 -11.39 12.82
N LEU A 141 -0.25 -11.80 13.53
CA LEU A 141 -0.86 -10.98 14.58
C LEU A 141 0.14 -10.61 15.68
N LYS A 142 0.93 -11.57 16.17
CA LYS A 142 1.96 -11.32 17.20
C LYS A 142 3.02 -10.34 16.72
N ALA A 143 3.43 -10.45 15.46
CA ALA A 143 4.43 -9.55 14.89
C ALA A 143 3.88 -8.13 14.73
N VAL A 144 2.65 -7.98 14.23
CA VAL A 144 1.96 -6.68 14.11
C VAL A 144 1.77 -6.05 15.48
N GLU A 145 1.28 -6.80 16.47
CA GLU A 145 1.16 -6.32 17.84
C GLU A 145 2.53 -5.84 18.34
N SER A 146 3.57 -6.68 18.28
CA SER A 146 4.91 -6.32 18.75
C SER A 146 5.44 -5.02 18.14
N GLU A 147 5.18 -4.77 16.86
CA GLU A 147 5.64 -3.56 16.16
C GLU A 147 4.78 -2.32 16.44
N VAL A 148 3.46 -2.47 16.59
CA VAL A 148 2.58 -1.38 17.04
C VAL A 148 2.93 -0.98 18.47
N PHE A 149 3.29 -1.93 19.34
CA PHE A 149 3.74 -1.67 20.71
C PHE A 149 5.10 -0.94 20.77
N LYS A 150 6.02 -1.20 19.82
CA LYS A 150 7.34 -0.56 19.80
C LYS A 150 7.33 0.86 19.24
N ASN A 151 6.43 1.17 18.31
CA ASN A 151 6.47 2.42 17.52
C ASN A 151 5.36 3.43 17.85
N THR A 152 4.44 3.10 18.79
CA THR A 152 3.29 3.96 19.10
C THR A 152 3.34 4.44 20.55
N SER A 153 3.40 5.76 20.78
CA SER A 153 3.15 6.34 22.10
C SER A 153 1.70 6.00 22.53
N PHE A 154 1.54 5.48 23.73
CA PHE A 154 0.33 4.88 24.37
C PHE A 154 -1.08 5.44 24.04
N GLY A 155 -1.21 6.63 23.44
CA GLY A 155 -2.49 7.26 23.10
C GLY A 155 -3.24 6.67 21.90
N GLN A 156 -2.57 6.04 20.93
CA GLN A 156 -3.24 5.48 19.72
C GLN A 156 -3.59 3.99 19.83
N MET A 157 -3.23 3.33 20.94
CA MET A 157 -3.59 1.92 21.21
C MET A 157 -5.09 1.71 21.44
N SER A 158 -5.78 2.70 22.02
CA SER A 158 -7.22 2.61 22.29
C SER A 158 -8.01 2.49 20.99
N ASP A 159 -7.64 3.26 19.96
CA ASP A 159 -8.34 3.28 18.68
C ASP A 159 -8.08 2.00 17.86
N ALA A 160 -6.86 1.48 17.91
CA ALA A 160 -6.49 0.23 17.25
C ALA A 160 -7.16 -0.99 17.91
N GLN A 161 -7.26 -1.01 19.24
CA GLN A 161 -7.97 -2.06 19.98
C GLN A 161 -9.48 -2.02 19.73
N ASP A 162 -10.08 -0.82 19.64
CA ASP A 162 -11.50 -0.67 19.31
C ASP A 162 -11.82 -1.09 17.88
N LEU A 163 -10.90 -0.87 16.94
CA LEU A 163 -11.01 -1.38 15.57
C LEU A 163 -10.95 -2.91 15.56
N LEU A 164 -9.95 -3.51 16.21
CA LEU A 164 -9.79 -4.96 16.29
C LEU A 164 -10.94 -5.66 17.04
N ALA A 165 -11.49 -5.03 18.08
CA ALA A 165 -12.64 -5.54 18.82
C ALA A 165 -13.92 -5.55 17.96
N LYS A 166 -14.10 -4.57 17.08
CA LYS A 166 -15.24 -4.52 16.13
C LYS A 166 -15.17 -5.59 15.04
N PHE A 167 -14.00 -6.18 14.78
CA PHE A 167 -13.84 -7.30 13.84
C PHE A 167 -14.00 -8.69 14.50
N ARG A 168 -14.09 -8.77 15.83
CA ARG A 168 -14.29 -10.03 16.58
C ARG A 168 -15.76 -10.34 16.89
N ASN A 169 -16.70 -9.47 16.51
CA ASN A 169 -18.16 -9.66 16.61
C ASN A 169 -18.80 -9.66 15.22
#